data_AF-A0A438M5P8-F1
#
_entry.id   AF-A0A438M5P8-F1
#
_cell.length_a   1.000
_cell.length_b   1.000
_cell.length_c   1.000
_cell.angle_alpha   90.00
_cell.angle_beta   90.00
_cell.angle_gamma   90.00
#
_symmetry.space_group_name_H-M   'P 1'
#
loop_
_entity.id
_entity.type
_entity.pdbx_description
1 polymer ?
#
loop_
_entity_poly.entity_id
_entity_poly.type
_entity_poly.pdbx_seq_one_letter_code
_entity_poly.pdbx_strand_id
1 'polypeptide(L)'
;MKLAITAALTVVITAAAVVGILAAAGMLVLTRPPAEIVEACRAFIPAFQDAMASATRDNERILQTELAHPVRPSDHWKAKHQAALEAAALRVQKMQGEWSGVAWQLVHAASAMQPENLIGAVDKENALSGAHAACLGR
;
A
#
# COMPACT_ATOMS: atom_id res chain seq x y z
N MET A 1 -23.62 -22.15 18.20
CA MET A 1 -22.18 -21.90 17.94
C MET A 1 -21.44 -23.03 17.20
N LYS A 2 -22.08 -24.07 16.64
CA LYS A 2 -21.36 -25.16 15.92
C LYS A 2 -21.38 -25.09 14.38
N LEU A 3 -22.38 -24.44 13.76
CA LEU A 3 -22.53 -24.40 12.29
C LEU A 3 -21.68 -23.32 11.58
N ALA A 4 -21.43 -22.19 12.23
CA ALA A 4 -20.69 -21.07 11.61
C ALA A 4 -19.20 -21.37 11.39
N ILE A 5 -18.60 -22.17 12.29
CA ILE A 5 -17.18 -22.55 12.20
C ILE A 5 -16.96 -23.58 11.09
N THR A 6 -17.91 -24.48 10.88
CA THR A 6 -17.84 -25.47 9.79
C THR A 6 -17.94 -24.81 8.42
N ALA A 7 -18.83 -23.83 8.26
CA ALA A 7 -18.98 -23.07 7.02
C ALA A 7 -17.70 -22.30 6.67
N ALA A 8 -17.09 -21.61 7.64
CA ALA A 8 -15.83 -20.90 7.44
C ALA A 8 -14.68 -21.85 7.05
N LEU A 9 -14.60 -23.03 7.66
CA LEU A 9 -13.62 -24.06 7.30
C LEU A 9 -13.83 -24.63 5.89
N THR A 10 -15.08 -24.95 5.51
CA THR A 10 -15.37 -25.47 4.16
C THR A 10 -15.12 -24.43 3.06
N VAL A 11 -15.32 -23.14 3.33
CA VAL A 11 -15.06 -22.07 2.35
C VAL A 11 -13.55 -21.84 2.17
N VAL A 12 -12.78 -21.89 3.25
CA VAL A 12 -11.31 -21.72 3.18
C VAL A 12 -10.64 -22.91 2.48
N ILE A 13 -11.11 -24.14 2.75
CA ILE A 13 -10.55 -25.34 2.12
C ILE A 13 -10.92 -25.41 0.62
N THR A 14 -12.14 -25.02 0.25
CA THR A 14 -12.54 -24.99 -1.17
C THR A 14 -11.84 -23.86 -1.93
N ALA A 15 -11.63 -22.68 -1.34
CA ALA A 15 -10.85 -21.61 -1.96
C ALA A 15 -9.38 -22.02 -2.18
N ALA A 16 -8.73 -22.63 -1.20
CA ALA A 16 -7.34 -23.09 -1.32
C ALA A 16 -7.19 -24.23 -2.36
N ALA A 17 -8.14 -25.17 -2.40
CA ALA A 17 -8.16 -26.24 -3.39
C ALA A 17 -8.40 -25.70 -4.81
N VAL A 18 -9.30 -24.72 -4.97
CA VAL A 18 -9.57 -24.07 -6.25
C VAL A 18 -8.35 -23.28 -6.74
N VAL A 19 -7.67 -22.54 -5.85
CA VAL A 19 -6.41 -21.85 -6.17
C VAL A 19 -5.31 -22.85 -6.54
N GLY A 20 -5.18 -23.96 -5.81
CA GLY A 20 -4.20 -25.02 -6.11
C GLY A 20 -4.45 -25.70 -7.46
N ILE A 21 -5.71 -25.98 -7.80
CA ILE A 21 -6.09 -26.59 -9.08
C ILE A 21 -5.93 -25.59 -10.24
N LEU A 22 -6.28 -24.31 -10.04
CA LEU A 22 -6.10 -23.27 -11.06
C LEU A 22 -4.63 -22.92 -11.31
N ALA A 23 -3.78 -23.02 -10.28
CA ALA A 23 -2.33 -22.86 -10.41
C ALA A 23 -1.69 -24.04 -11.14
N ALA A 24 -2.11 -25.28 -10.84
CA ALA A 24 -1.61 -26.49 -11.51
C ALA A 24 -2.10 -26.62 -12.97
N ALA A 25 -3.30 -26.10 -13.29
CA ALA A 25 -3.87 -26.11 -14.63
C ALA A 25 -3.35 -24.99 -15.56
N GLY A 26 -2.43 -24.14 -15.09
CA GLY A 26 -1.87 -23.03 -15.88
C GLY A 26 -2.89 -21.94 -16.27
N MET A 27 -4.08 -21.94 -15.67
CA MET A 27 -5.15 -20.96 -15.93
C MET A 27 -5.07 -19.73 -15.02
N LEU A 28 -4.32 -19.79 -13.91
CA LEU A 28 -3.80 -18.58 -13.29
C LEU A 28 -2.63 -18.10 -14.12
N VAL A 29 -2.93 -17.35 -15.17
CA VAL A 29 -1.97 -16.36 -15.66
C VAL A 29 -1.80 -15.39 -14.49
N LEU A 30 -0.83 -15.67 -13.61
CA LEU A 30 -0.20 -14.64 -12.80
C LEU A 30 0.42 -13.69 -13.83
N THR A 31 -0.36 -12.73 -14.30
CA THR A 31 0.12 -11.72 -15.23
C THR A 31 1.29 -11.07 -14.52
N ARG A 32 2.49 -11.23 -15.08
CA ARG A 32 3.68 -10.61 -14.47
C ARG A 32 3.37 -9.11 -14.34
N PRO A 33 3.59 -8.48 -13.17
CA PRO A 33 3.34 -7.06 -13.02
C PRO A 33 4.08 -6.30 -14.12
N PRO A 34 3.42 -5.30 -14.76
CA PRO A 34 4.08 -4.42 -15.72
C PRO A 34 5.35 -3.84 -15.11
N ALA A 35 6.39 -3.69 -15.91
CA ALA A 35 7.68 -3.20 -15.44
C ALA A 35 7.56 -1.84 -14.75
N GLU A 36 6.65 -0.99 -15.23
CA GLU A 36 6.34 0.32 -14.70
C GLU A 36 5.80 0.26 -13.26
N ILE A 37 4.94 -0.72 -12.93
CA ILE A 37 4.44 -0.95 -11.57
C ILE A 37 5.60 -1.41 -10.66
N VAL A 38 6.40 -2.36 -11.14
CA VAL A 38 7.52 -2.90 -10.37
C VAL A 38 8.53 -1.81 -10.03
N GLU A 39 8.89 -0.98 -11.01
CA GLU A 39 9.80 0.14 -10.81
C GLU A 39 9.22 1.23 -9.92
N ALA A 40 7.93 1.54 -10.07
CA ALA A 40 7.23 2.49 -9.22
C ALA A 40 7.21 2.03 -7.76
N CYS A 41 6.83 0.78 -7.50
CA CYS A 41 6.84 0.21 -6.15
C CYS A 41 8.26 0.09 -5.58
N ARG A 42 9.27 -0.24 -6.40
CA ARG A 42 10.68 -0.27 -5.96
C ARG A 42 11.18 1.10 -5.50
N ALA A 43 10.73 2.20 -6.13
CA ALA A 43 11.07 3.54 -5.70
C ALA A 43 10.27 3.99 -4.45
N PHE A 44 8.99 3.62 -4.39
CA PHE A 44 8.07 4.06 -3.35
C PHE A 44 8.27 3.35 -2.00
N ILE A 45 8.40 2.03 -1.97
CA ILE A 45 8.52 1.22 -0.74
C ILE A 45 9.62 1.72 0.21
N PRO A 46 10.89 1.91 -0.23
CA PRO A 46 11.93 2.37 0.68
C PRO A 46 11.66 3.77 1.24
N ALA A 47 11.06 4.67 0.44
CA ALA A 47 10.70 6.01 0.91
C ALA A 47 9.61 5.97 1.99
N PHE A 48 8.62 5.08 1.85
CA PHE A 48 7.61 4.86 2.87
C PHE A 48 8.20 4.24 4.15
N GLN A 49 9.06 3.24 4.01
CA GLN A 49 9.73 2.60 5.15
C GLN A 49 10.62 3.58 5.92
N ASP A 50 11.30 4.51 5.24
CA ASP A 50 12.09 5.56 5.88
C ASP A 50 11.21 6.53 6.72
N ALA A 51 10.04 6.90 6.19
CA ALA A 51 9.08 7.75 6.89
C ALA A 51 8.50 7.04 8.12
N MET A 52 8.08 5.77 7.94
CA MET A 52 7.63 4.89 9.02
C MET A 52 8.68 4.76 10.13
N ALA A 53 9.93 4.43 9.79
CA ALA A 53 10.99 4.24 10.76
C ALA A 53 11.30 5.52 11.54
N SER A 54 11.19 6.68 10.89
CA SER A 54 11.36 7.98 11.56
C SER A 54 10.22 8.27 12.52
N ALA A 55 8.98 8.04 12.10
CA ALA A 55 7.80 8.16 12.97
C ALA A 55 7.87 7.23 14.18
N THR A 56 8.30 5.98 13.99
CA THR A 56 8.48 5.01 15.08
C THR A 56 9.53 5.48 16.09
N ARG A 57 10.72 5.93 15.64
CA ARG A 57 11.75 6.45 16.54
C ARG A 57 11.28 7.65 17.34
N ASP A 58 10.55 8.56 16.71
CA ASP A 58 10.02 9.74 17.39
C ASP A 58 8.91 9.37 18.37
N ASN A 59 8.02 8.44 18.01
CA ASN A 59 7.04 7.87 18.94
C ASN A 59 7.72 7.17 20.13
N GLU A 60 8.74 6.35 19.92
CA GLU A 60 9.51 5.71 20.99
C GLU A 60 10.16 6.72 21.93
N ARG A 61 10.68 7.83 21.39
CA ARG A 61 11.23 8.94 22.19
C ARG A 61 10.15 9.67 22.99
N ILE A 62 8.98 9.90 22.39
CA ILE A 62 7.87 10.71 22.95
C ILE A 62 6.96 9.88 23.88
N LEU A 63 6.95 8.56 23.76
CA LEU A 63 6.23 7.63 24.65
C LEU A 63 6.67 7.75 26.12
N GLN A 64 7.76 8.48 26.40
CA GLN A 64 8.24 8.79 27.76
C GLN A 64 7.66 10.08 28.37
N THR A 65 6.87 10.89 27.63
CA THR A 65 6.49 12.25 28.08
C THR A 65 4.98 12.55 28.17
N GLU A 66 4.11 11.54 28.09
CA GLU A 66 2.63 11.60 28.22
C GLU A 66 1.85 12.45 27.18
N LEU A 67 0.74 11.89 26.68
CA LEU A 67 -0.38 12.55 25.99
C LEU A 67 -0.14 13.26 24.63
N ALA A 68 0.93 12.95 23.90
CA ALA A 68 1.06 13.41 22.51
C ALA A 68 0.28 12.49 21.54
N HIS A 69 -0.38 13.06 20.53
CA HIS A 69 -0.89 12.29 19.40
C HIS A 69 0.24 11.48 18.76
N PRO A 70 0.01 10.22 18.35
CA PRO A 70 1.04 9.42 17.71
C PRO A 70 1.53 10.14 16.46
N VAL A 71 2.83 10.33 16.37
CA VAL A 71 3.51 10.89 15.21
C VAL A 71 3.31 9.93 14.05
N ARG A 72 2.76 10.42 12.95
CA ARG A 72 2.35 9.61 11.80
C ARG A 72 3.47 9.54 10.75
N PRO A 73 3.50 8.49 9.94
CA PRO A 73 4.35 8.44 8.74
C PRO A 73 4.14 9.66 7.83
N SER A 74 2.89 10.10 7.65
CA SER A 74 2.56 11.32 6.91
C SER A 74 3.22 12.59 7.47
N ASP A 75 3.50 12.65 8.78
CA ASP A 75 4.13 13.81 9.43
C ASP A 75 5.65 13.86 9.15
N HIS A 76 6.26 12.70 8.93
CA HIS A 76 7.66 12.56 8.50
C HIS A 76 7.83 12.52 6.98
N TRP A 77 6.73 12.60 6.22
CA TRP A 77 6.80 12.68 4.78
C TRP A 77 7.38 14.02 4.35
N LYS A 78 8.53 13.98 3.67
CA LYS A 78 9.30 15.18 3.28
C LYS A 78 9.27 15.37 1.76
N ALA A 79 9.65 16.57 1.32
CA ALA A 79 9.81 16.88 -0.11
C ALA A 79 10.72 15.87 -0.85
N LYS A 80 11.74 15.31 -0.17
CA LYS A 80 12.61 14.26 -0.74
C LYS A 80 11.87 12.93 -1.05
N HIS A 81 10.77 12.64 -0.36
CA HIS A 81 9.93 11.46 -0.62
C HIS A 81 8.85 11.76 -1.68
N GLN A 82 8.42 13.03 -1.78
CA GLN A 82 7.41 13.48 -2.73
C GLN A 82 7.82 13.22 -4.19
N ALA A 83 9.07 13.50 -4.55
CA ALA A 83 9.56 13.26 -5.90
C ALA A 83 9.50 11.78 -6.31
N ALA A 84 9.78 10.86 -5.38
CA ALA A 84 9.69 9.41 -5.65
C ALA A 84 8.23 8.97 -5.87
N LEU A 85 7.30 9.54 -5.10
CA LEU A 85 5.88 9.26 -5.21
C LEU A 85 5.25 9.85 -6.49
N GLU A 86 5.61 11.08 -6.86
CA GLU A 86 5.17 11.69 -8.12
C GLU A 86 5.74 10.97 -9.33
N ALA A 87 7.02 10.58 -9.31
CA ALA A 87 7.62 9.77 -10.37
C ALA A 87 6.94 8.40 -10.49
N ALA A 88 6.62 7.76 -9.36
CA ALA A 88 5.86 6.52 -9.33
C ALA A 88 4.45 6.71 -9.91
N ALA A 89 3.73 7.76 -9.51
CA ALA A 89 2.39 8.09 -10.01
C ALA A 89 2.38 8.37 -11.52
N LEU A 90 3.34 9.17 -12.03
CA LEU A 90 3.43 9.50 -13.45
C LEU A 90 3.63 8.26 -14.33
N ARG A 91 4.44 7.30 -13.87
CA ARG A 91 4.70 6.04 -14.60
C ARG A 91 3.44 5.19 -14.75
N VAL A 92 2.50 5.32 -13.82
CA VAL A 92 1.36 4.41 -13.70
C VAL A 92 0.01 5.07 -13.99
N GLN A 93 -0.05 6.40 -14.10
CA GLN A 93 -1.29 7.18 -14.25
C GLN A 93 -2.20 6.73 -15.41
N LYS A 94 -1.63 6.19 -16.48
CA LYS A 94 -2.35 5.79 -17.70
C LYS A 94 -2.53 4.28 -17.83
N MET A 95 -2.15 3.49 -16.82
CA MET A 95 -2.29 2.04 -16.89
C MET A 95 -3.76 1.59 -16.79
N GLN A 96 -4.12 0.66 -17.67
CA GLN A 96 -5.43 0.01 -17.72
C GLN A 96 -5.28 -1.50 -17.50
N GLY A 97 -6.37 -2.16 -17.11
CA GLY A 97 -6.40 -3.62 -16.90
C GLY A 97 -6.15 -4.03 -15.45
N GLU A 98 -5.66 -5.25 -15.26
CA GLU A 98 -5.61 -5.92 -13.95
C GLU A 98 -4.80 -5.15 -12.87
N TRP A 99 -3.79 -4.41 -13.30
CA TRP A 99 -2.87 -3.66 -12.42
C TRP A 99 -3.30 -2.21 -12.15
N SER A 100 -4.45 -1.78 -12.69
CA SER A 100 -5.00 -0.43 -12.52
C SER A 100 -5.28 -0.07 -11.06
N GLY A 101 -5.58 -1.04 -10.20
CA GLY A 101 -5.79 -0.80 -8.76
C GLY A 101 -4.52 -0.31 -8.05
N VAL A 102 -3.37 -0.94 -8.32
CA VAL A 102 -2.08 -0.54 -7.74
C VAL A 102 -1.67 0.83 -8.28
N ALA A 103 -1.85 1.03 -9.59
CA ALA A 103 -1.61 2.31 -10.24
C ALA A 103 -2.44 3.45 -9.61
N TRP A 104 -3.74 3.21 -9.37
CA TRP A 104 -4.64 4.18 -8.77
C TRP A 104 -4.22 4.57 -7.35
N GLN A 105 -3.80 3.61 -6.53
CA GLN A 105 -3.36 3.90 -5.17
C GLN A 105 -2.10 4.76 -5.14
N LEU A 106 -1.14 4.53 -6.03
CA LEU A 106 0.06 5.37 -6.17
C LEU A 106 -0.28 6.79 -6.61
N VAL A 107 -1.20 6.96 -7.58
CA VAL A 107 -1.67 8.28 -8.02
C VAL A 107 -2.42 8.99 -6.90
N HIS A 108 -3.31 8.28 -6.20
CA HIS A 108 -4.08 8.85 -5.10
C HIS A 108 -3.18 9.32 -3.95
N ALA A 109 -2.18 8.51 -3.57
CA ALA A 109 -1.18 8.89 -2.59
C ALA A 109 -0.41 10.14 -3.02
N ALA A 110 0.01 10.23 -4.28
CA ALA A 110 0.70 11.43 -4.81
C ALA A 110 -0.17 12.68 -4.70
N SER A 111 -1.45 12.58 -5.10
CA SER A 111 -2.40 13.69 -5.03
C SER A 111 -2.69 14.12 -3.59
N ALA A 112 -2.81 13.19 -2.65
CA ALA A 112 -3.09 13.51 -1.25
C ALA A 112 -1.95 14.30 -0.57
N MET A 113 -0.72 14.18 -1.07
CA MET A 113 0.47 14.84 -0.52
C MET A 113 0.77 16.22 -1.11
N GLN A 114 0.02 16.65 -2.13
CA GLN A 114 0.17 17.99 -2.70
C GLN A 114 -0.28 19.08 -1.70
N PRO A 115 0.54 20.10 -1.42
CA PRO A 115 0.20 21.15 -0.45
C PRO A 115 -0.99 22.00 -0.89
N GLU A 116 -1.19 22.19 -2.19
CA GLU A 116 -2.39 22.82 -2.76
C GLU A 116 -3.66 21.99 -2.56
N ASN A 117 -3.53 20.67 -2.45
CA ASN A 117 -4.62 19.71 -2.27
C ASN A 117 -4.57 19.09 -0.87
N LEU A 118 -4.36 19.92 0.17
CA LEU A 118 -4.25 19.51 1.57
C LEU A 118 -5.45 18.67 2.03
N ILE A 119 -5.34 17.34 1.90
CA ILE A 119 -6.27 16.38 2.48
C ILE A 119 -5.88 16.18 3.96
N GLY A 120 -6.84 15.84 4.82
CA GLY A 120 -6.61 15.69 6.26
C GLY A 120 -5.50 14.68 6.59
N ALA A 121 -4.87 14.81 7.75
CA ALA A 121 -3.75 13.96 8.16
C ALA A 121 -4.13 12.46 8.24
N VAL A 122 -5.41 12.13 8.42
CA VAL A 122 -5.90 10.73 8.40
C VAL A 122 -5.95 10.21 6.96
N ASP A 123 -6.44 11.02 6.03
CA ASP A 123 -6.60 10.62 4.63
C ASP A 123 -5.25 10.49 3.93
N LYS A 124 -4.31 11.38 4.22
CA LYS A 124 -2.92 11.28 3.76
C LYS A 124 -2.29 9.95 4.19
N GLU A 125 -2.47 9.59 5.45
CA GLU A 125 -1.95 8.34 5.98
C GLU A 125 -2.61 7.12 5.33
N ASN A 126 -3.94 7.16 5.16
CA ASN A 126 -4.68 6.10 4.47
C ASN A 126 -4.23 5.94 3.02
N ALA A 127 -3.97 7.03 2.31
CA ALA A 127 -3.51 6.99 0.93
C ALA A 127 -2.09 6.41 0.83
N LEU A 128 -1.15 6.86 1.69
CA LEU A 128 0.20 6.32 1.75
C LEU A 128 0.22 4.84 2.13
N SER A 129 -0.53 4.46 3.17
CA SER A 129 -0.66 3.07 3.63
C SER A 129 -1.34 2.18 2.58
N GLY A 130 -2.37 2.70 1.88
CA GLY A 130 -3.06 2.01 0.80
C GLY A 130 -2.15 1.73 -0.40
N ALA A 131 -1.33 2.71 -0.80
CA ALA A 131 -0.32 2.54 -1.84
C ALA A 131 0.76 1.52 -1.43
N HIS A 132 1.20 1.52 -0.17
CA HIS A 132 2.17 0.56 0.33
C HIS A 132 1.61 -0.86 0.36
N ALA A 133 0.40 -1.06 0.86
CA ALA A 133 -0.28 -2.35 0.83
C ALA A 133 -0.50 -2.85 -0.60
N ALA A 134 -0.87 -1.96 -1.53
CA ALA A 134 -1.04 -2.32 -2.94
C ALA A 134 0.27 -2.75 -3.62
N CYS A 135 1.40 -2.14 -3.25
CA CYS A 135 2.72 -2.52 -3.73
C CYS A 135 3.26 -3.83 -3.11
N LEU A 136 2.76 -4.27 -1.94
CA LEU A 136 3.20 -5.49 -1.27
C LEU A 136 2.28 -6.70 -1.50
N GLY A 137 0.97 -6.48 -1.61
CA GLY A 137 -0.05 -7.55 -1.58
C GLY A 137 -0.44 -8.13 -2.95
N ARG A 138 0.07 -7.56 -4.03
CA ARG A 138 -0.09 -8.02 -5.42
C ARG A 138 1.26 -8.44 -5.98
#